data_AF-A0A520H2I9-F1
#
_entry.id   AF-A0A520H2I9-F1
#
_cell.length_a   1.000
_cell.length_b   1.000
_cell.length_c   1.000
_cell.angle_alpha   90.00
_cell.angle_beta   90.00
_cell.angle_gamma   90.00
#
_symmetry.space_group_name_H-M   'P 1'
#
loop_
_entity.id
_entity.type
_entity.pdbx_description
1 polymer ?
#
loop_
_entity_poly.entity_id
_entity_poly.type
_entity_poly.pdbx_seq_one_letter_code
_entity_poly.pdbx_strand_id
1 'polypeptide(L)'
;MAAFRYTALDPSGRTLRGTMEAASEAEVAARLQRQGSLPLRTELAGGTWLRLFDREFGRRGMSKQDVTDFTRELSTMLGAGQDLDRSLRFLVETSPNKRVLATVEALRRTVRDGGSLATALLENAASFPKLYIGLVRAGA
;
A
#
# COMPACT_ATOMS: atom_id res chain seq x y z
N MET A 1 24.61 10.46 -15.88
CA MET A 1 24.30 10.06 -14.49
C MET A 1 23.04 9.22 -14.54
N ALA A 2 22.97 8.15 -13.75
CA ALA A 2 21.79 7.29 -13.67
C ALA A 2 21.20 7.39 -12.27
N ALA A 3 19.88 7.31 -12.15
CA ALA A 3 19.24 7.15 -10.85
C ALA A 3 19.45 5.71 -10.37
N PHE A 4 19.77 5.55 -9.09
CA PHE A 4 19.90 4.27 -8.42
C PHE A 4 18.94 4.24 -7.23
N ARG A 5 18.27 3.11 -7.03
CA ARG A 5 17.52 2.86 -5.82
C ARG A 5 18.43 2.18 -4.82
N TYR A 6 18.41 2.65 -3.58
CA TYR A 6 19.16 2.04 -2.50
C TYR A 6 18.27 1.65 -1.34
N THR A 7 18.63 0.55 -0.69
CA THR A 7 18.17 0.17 0.65
C THR A 7 19.40 0.12 1.54
N ALA A 8 19.42 0.94 2.58
CA ALA A 8 20.50 1.00 3.54
C ALA A 8 19.97 0.83 4.96
N LEU A 9 20.82 0.40 5.87
CA LEU A 9 20.53 0.30 7.30
C LEU A 9 21.23 1.44 8.02
N ASP A 10 20.47 2.28 8.69
CA ASP A 10 20.99 3.29 9.60
C ASP A 10 21.58 2.62 10.86
N PRO A 11 22.60 3.19 11.53
CA PRO A 11 23.13 2.74 12.82
C PRO A 11 22.08 2.47 13.91
N SER A 12 20.91 3.09 13.79
CA SER A 12 19.74 2.83 14.66
C SER A 12 18.99 1.52 14.35
N GLY A 13 19.46 0.73 13.37
CA GLY A 13 18.80 -0.49 12.89
C GLY A 13 17.60 -0.21 11.98
N ARG A 14 17.37 1.05 11.57
CA ARG A 14 16.25 1.44 10.71
C ARG A 14 16.63 1.32 9.24
N THR A 15 15.76 0.72 8.44
CA THR A 15 15.98 0.61 6.99
C THR A 15 15.59 1.91 6.28
N LEU A 16 16.57 2.59 5.71
CA LEU A 16 16.42 3.78 4.86
C LEU A 16 16.32 3.34 3.39
N ARG A 17 15.33 3.88 2.68
CA ARG A 17 15.15 3.63 1.23
C ARG A 17 15.00 4.94 0.51
N GLY A 18 15.71 5.07 -0.60
CA GLY A 18 15.67 6.28 -1.41
C GLY A 18 16.18 6.04 -2.82
N THR A 19 16.12 7.09 -3.62
CA THR A 19 16.78 7.17 -4.92
C THR A 19 17.93 8.15 -4.84
N MET A 20 19.03 7.85 -5.51
CA MET A 20 20.22 8.68 -5.56
C MET A 20 20.80 8.63 -6.96
N GLU A 21 21.18 9.79 -7.50
CA GLU A 21 21.90 9.84 -8.76
C GLU A 21 23.38 9.54 -8.53
N ALA A 22 23.90 8.61 -9.33
CA ALA A 22 25.30 8.21 -9.30
C ALA A 22 25.77 7.78 -10.70
N ALA A 23 27.08 7.69 -10.89
CA ALA A 23 27.69 7.12 -12.09
C ALA A 23 27.79 5.58 -12.01
N SER A 24 27.82 4.99 -10.81
CA SER A 24 27.88 3.53 -10.62
C SER A 24 27.29 3.07 -9.29
N GLU A 25 26.99 1.78 -9.18
CA GLU A 25 26.53 1.15 -7.93
C GLU A 25 27.53 1.32 -6.78
N ALA A 26 28.83 1.19 -7.09
CA ALA A 26 29.92 1.37 -6.13
C ALA A 26 29.95 2.80 -5.55
N GLU A 27 29.58 3.80 -6.35
CA GLU A 27 29.49 5.19 -5.89
C GLU A 27 28.31 5.40 -4.91
N VAL A 28 27.18 4.73 -5.14
CA VAL A 28 26.02 4.74 -4.23
C VAL A 28 26.40 4.10 -2.89
N ALA A 29 27.05 2.94 -2.91
CA ALA A 29 27.51 2.25 -1.71
C ALA A 29 28.50 3.11 -0.91
N ALA A 30 29.50 3.71 -1.58
CA ALA A 30 30.49 4.58 -0.96
C ALA A 30 29.87 5.87 -0.37
N ARG A 31 28.77 6.36 -0.95
CA ARG A 31 28.05 7.54 -0.45
C ARG A 31 27.19 7.20 0.78
N LEU A 32 26.55 6.03 0.79
CA LEU A 32 25.78 5.54 1.93
C LEU A 32 26.68 5.26 3.14
N GLN A 33 27.83 4.63 2.90
CA GLN A 33 28.83 4.38 3.95
C GLN A 33 29.38 5.70 4.53
N ARG A 34 29.64 6.72 3.70
CA ARG A 34 30.03 8.06 4.17
C ARG A 34 28.96 8.75 5.01
N GLN A 35 27.69 8.42 4.78
CA GLN A 35 26.56 8.91 5.57
C GLN A 35 26.30 8.04 6.83
N GLY A 36 27.19 7.09 7.13
CA GLY A 36 27.07 6.19 8.27
C GLY A 36 26.06 5.06 8.08
N SER A 37 25.44 4.93 6.91
CA SER A 37 24.45 3.89 6.61
C SER A 37 25.10 2.69 5.92
N LEU A 38 24.73 1.47 6.32
CA LEU A 38 25.20 0.24 5.71
C LEU A 38 24.36 -0.11 4.47
N PRO A 39 24.93 -0.12 3.24
CA PRO A 39 24.19 -0.48 2.05
C PRO A 39 23.82 -1.97 2.09
N LEU A 40 22.52 -2.28 2.00
CA LEU A 40 22.02 -3.66 1.92
C LEU A 40 21.75 -4.07 0.47
N ARG A 41 21.31 -3.12 -0.37
CA ARG A 41 20.99 -3.37 -1.78
C ARG A 41 21.04 -2.08 -2.59
N THR A 42 21.70 -2.11 -3.74
CA THR A 42 21.88 -0.97 -4.64
C THR A 42 21.56 -1.42 -6.07
N GLU A 43 20.60 -0.78 -6.75
CA GLU A 43 20.16 -1.20 -8.08
C GLU A 43 19.98 0.01 -8.99
N LEU A 44 20.35 -0.13 -10.27
CA LEU A 44 20.12 0.88 -11.31
C LEU A 44 18.61 1.09 -11.52
N ALA A 45 18.11 2.30 -11.32
CA ALA A 45 16.71 2.66 -11.51
C ALA A 45 16.33 2.85 -13.00
N GLY A 46 17.03 2.15 -13.91
CA GLY A 46 16.96 2.35 -15.36
C GLY A 46 16.39 1.18 -16.17
N GLY A 47 15.88 0.13 -15.54
CA GLY A 47 15.25 -0.97 -16.26
C GLY A 47 13.76 -0.74 -16.46
N THR A 48 13.27 -0.79 -17.70
CA THR A 48 11.83 -0.90 -18.03
C THR A 48 11.13 -2.02 -17.24
N TRP A 49 11.89 -3.04 -16.83
CA TRP A 49 11.48 -4.11 -15.90
C TRP A 49 11.14 -3.63 -14.49
N LEU A 50 11.69 -2.51 -14.00
CA LEU A 50 11.35 -1.95 -12.69
C LEU A 50 9.97 -1.27 -12.66
N ARG A 51 9.37 -0.88 -13.79
CA ARG A 51 7.95 -0.47 -13.81
C ARG A 51 7.02 -1.63 -13.45
N LEU A 52 7.47 -2.87 -13.66
CA LEU A 52 6.76 -4.09 -13.25
C LEU A 52 7.05 -4.46 -11.78
N PHE A 53 8.29 -4.29 -11.31
CA PHE A 53 8.66 -4.57 -9.91
C PHE A 53 8.21 -3.47 -8.92
N ASP A 54 8.10 -2.21 -9.34
CA ASP A 54 7.45 -1.14 -8.54
C ASP A 54 5.96 -1.39 -8.36
N ARG A 55 5.33 -2.11 -9.28
CA ARG A 55 3.96 -2.57 -9.12
C ARG A 55 3.81 -3.64 -8.04
N GLU A 56 4.85 -4.38 -7.69
CA GLU A 56 4.80 -5.37 -6.62
C GLU A 56 5.21 -4.80 -5.25
N PHE A 57 6.23 -3.94 -5.19
CA PHE A 57 6.69 -3.36 -3.91
C PHE A 57 5.99 -2.04 -3.53
N GLY A 58 5.38 -1.35 -4.49
CA GLY A 58 4.56 -0.14 -4.29
C GLY A 58 3.08 -0.43 -3.97
N ARG A 59 2.60 -1.66 -4.17
CA ARG A 59 1.25 -2.13 -3.80
C ARG A 59 1.24 -2.73 -2.40
N ARG A 60 1.86 -2.07 -1.42
CA ARG A 60 1.54 -2.38 -0.02
C ARG A 60 0.11 -1.92 0.21
N GLY A 61 -0.83 -2.87 0.12
CA GLY A 61 -2.20 -2.68 0.58
C GLY A 61 -2.23 -2.29 2.05
N MET A 62 -3.43 -2.14 2.58
CA MET A 62 -3.65 -1.87 4.00
C MET A 62 -2.90 -2.88 4.86
N SER A 63 -2.37 -2.43 6.00
CA SER A 63 -1.82 -3.37 6.98
C SER A 63 -2.92 -4.27 7.55
N LYS A 64 -2.56 -5.41 8.15
CA LYS A 64 -3.54 -6.29 8.80
C LYS A 64 -4.35 -5.56 9.89
N GLN A 65 -3.71 -4.62 10.59
CA GLN A 65 -4.37 -3.78 11.58
C GLN A 65 -5.37 -2.83 10.92
N ASP A 66 -4.94 -2.11 9.88
CA ASP A 66 -5.81 -1.20 9.11
C ASP A 66 -7.04 -1.94 8.57
N VAL A 67 -6.88 -3.18 8.05
CA VAL A 67 -8.00 -4.00 7.56
C VAL A 67 -8.96 -4.36 8.69
N THR A 68 -8.41 -4.72 9.86
CA THR A 68 -9.22 -5.10 11.03
C THR A 68 -10.05 -3.92 11.52
N ASP A 69 -9.44 -2.75 11.63
CA ASP A 69 -10.11 -1.52 12.08
C ASP A 69 -11.18 -1.09 11.07
N PHE A 70 -10.84 -1.09 9.78
CA PHE A 70 -11.80 -0.87 8.69
C PHE A 70 -13.01 -1.81 8.76
N THR A 71 -12.78 -3.12 8.93
CA THR A 71 -13.86 -4.11 9.00
C THR A 71 -14.77 -3.85 10.22
N ARG A 72 -14.20 -3.50 11.37
CA ARG A 72 -14.96 -3.22 12.59
C ARG A 72 -15.81 -1.95 12.45
N GLU A 73 -15.24 -0.87 11.95
CA GLU A 73 -15.94 0.40 11.74
C GLU A 73 -17.07 0.23 10.70
N LEU A 74 -16.79 -0.45 9.58
CA LEU A 74 -17.78 -0.77 8.57
C LEU A 74 -18.93 -1.62 9.16
N SER A 75 -18.59 -2.69 9.89
CA SER A 75 -19.59 -3.55 10.54
C SER A 75 -20.45 -2.78 11.55
N THR A 76 -19.86 -1.83 12.28
CA THR A 76 -20.58 -1.01 13.26
C THR A 76 -21.62 -0.13 12.57
N MET A 77 -21.23 0.53 11.48
CA MET A 77 -22.14 1.40 10.73
C MET A 77 -23.24 0.63 10.03
N LEU A 78 -22.90 -0.49 9.37
CA LEU A 78 -23.89 -1.36 8.75
C LEU A 78 -24.85 -1.95 9.79
N GLY A 79 -24.33 -2.36 10.96
CA GLY A 79 -25.13 -2.82 12.09
C GLY A 79 -26.05 -1.74 12.67
N ALA A 80 -25.67 -0.47 12.56
CA ALA A 80 -26.51 0.69 12.90
C ALA A 80 -27.50 1.08 11.79
N GLY A 81 -27.59 0.31 10.70
CA GLY A 81 -28.51 0.54 9.59
C GLY A 81 -28.05 1.61 8.60
N GLN A 82 -26.79 2.06 8.63
CA GLN A 82 -26.24 2.91 7.59
C GLN A 82 -26.14 2.11 6.28
N ASP A 83 -26.42 2.77 5.16
CA ASP A 83 -26.13 2.19 3.86
C ASP A 83 -24.60 2.08 3.60
N LEU A 84 -24.24 1.22 2.66
CA LEU A 84 -22.84 0.91 2.35
C LEU A 84 -22.07 2.13 1.83
N ASP A 85 -22.66 2.95 0.94
CA ASP A 85 -21.97 4.12 0.39
C ASP A 85 -21.67 5.16 1.48
N ARG A 86 -22.63 5.42 2.35
CA ARG A 86 -22.50 6.35 3.47
C ARG A 86 -21.47 5.86 4.48
N SER A 87 -21.47 4.57 4.76
CA SER A 87 -20.46 3.94 5.62
C SER A 87 -19.05 4.08 5.03
N LEU A 88 -18.88 3.79 3.74
CA LEU A 88 -17.59 3.95 3.07
C LEU A 88 -17.14 5.42 3.01
N ARG A 89 -18.08 6.36 2.78
CA ARG A 89 -17.77 7.80 2.82
C ARG A 89 -17.26 8.22 4.19
N PHE A 90 -17.92 7.79 5.26
CA PHE A 90 -17.51 8.12 6.62
C PHE A 90 -16.07 7.66 6.90
N LEU A 91 -15.70 6.44 6.49
CA LEU A 91 -14.34 5.90 6.63
C LEU A 91 -13.29 6.72 5.88
N VAL A 92 -13.65 7.30 4.73
CA VAL A 92 -12.78 8.22 3.98
C VAL A 92 -12.63 9.55 4.72
N GLU A 93 -13.68 10.04 5.38
CA GLU A 93 -13.64 11.34 6.07
C GLU A 93 -12.90 11.25 7.41
N THR A 94 -12.88 10.10 8.07
CA THR A 94 -12.30 9.93 9.42
C THR A 94 -10.90 9.34 9.43
N SER A 95 -10.48 8.61 8.40
CA SER A 95 -9.20 7.89 8.45
C SER A 95 -7.99 8.83 8.30
N PRO A 96 -7.03 8.82 9.23
CA PRO A 96 -5.79 9.59 9.09
C PRO A 96 -4.77 8.89 8.16
N ASN A 97 -5.01 7.63 7.78
CA ASN A 97 -4.07 6.81 7.02
C ASN A 97 -4.33 6.94 5.51
N LYS A 98 -3.40 7.59 4.80
CA LYS A 98 -3.47 7.80 3.33
C LYS A 98 -3.69 6.52 2.52
N ARG A 99 -3.20 5.36 2.98
CA ARG A 99 -3.41 4.08 2.27
C ARG A 99 -4.84 3.57 2.44
N VAL A 100 -5.40 3.74 3.63
CA VAL A 100 -6.80 3.40 3.92
C VAL A 100 -7.69 4.30 3.07
N LEU A 101 -7.45 5.61 3.08
CA LEU A 101 -8.17 6.56 2.23
C LEU A 101 -8.20 6.12 0.77
N ALA A 102 -7.02 5.90 0.17
CA ALA A 102 -6.94 5.49 -1.24
C ALA A 102 -7.66 4.16 -1.53
N THR A 103 -7.56 3.19 -0.62
CA THR A 103 -8.23 1.89 -0.78
C THR A 103 -9.74 2.04 -0.67
N VAL A 104 -10.23 2.71 0.37
CA VAL A 104 -11.67 2.88 0.63
C VAL A 104 -12.34 3.76 -0.43
N GLU A 105 -11.66 4.79 -0.92
CA GLU A 105 -12.13 5.60 -2.05
C GLU A 105 -12.31 4.74 -3.31
N ALA A 106 -11.35 3.87 -3.61
CA ALA A 106 -11.47 2.93 -4.72
C ALA A 106 -12.63 1.95 -4.52
N LEU A 107 -12.81 1.41 -3.31
CA LEU A 107 -13.93 0.52 -3.00
C LEU A 107 -15.28 1.23 -3.22
N ARG A 108 -15.41 2.45 -2.69
CA ARG A 108 -16.62 3.26 -2.78
C ARG A 108 -16.97 3.60 -4.22
N ARG A 109 -15.97 3.91 -5.05
CA ARG A 109 -16.17 4.15 -6.48
C ARG A 109 -16.81 2.94 -7.16
N THR A 110 -16.23 1.75 -7.01
CA THR A 110 -16.77 0.53 -7.62
C THR A 110 -18.19 0.23 -7.14
N VAL A 111 -18.50 0.47 -5.86
CA VAL A 111 -19.86 0.31 -5.31
C VAL A 111 -20.84 1.33 -5.90
N ARG A 112 -20.44 2.60 -6.03
CA ARG A 112 -21.26 3.66 -6.65
C ARG A 112 -21.54 3.40 -8.13
N ASP A 113 -20.57 2.81 -8.82
CA ASP A 113 -20.69 2.41 -10.22
C ASP A 113 -21.58 1.14 -10.39
N GLY A 114 -22.16 0.63 -9.31
CA GLY A 114 -23.09 -0.52 -9.30
C GLY A 114 -22.43 -1.88 -9.07
N GLY A 115 -21.13 -1.91 -8.81
CA GLY A 115 -20.40 -3.13 -8.46
C GLY A 115 -20.70 -3.64 -7.05
N SER A 116 -20.57 -4.94 -6.84
CA SER A 116 -20.66 -5.52 -5.50
C SER A 116 -19.44 -5.14 -4.64
N LEU A 117 -19.60 -5.11 -3.31
CA LEU A 117 -18.47 -4.93 -2.39
C LEU A 117 -17.39 -6.00 -2.59
N ALA A 118 -17.79 -7.25 -2.87
CA ALA A 118 -16.85 -8.33 -3.14
C ALA A 118 -16.01 -8.09 -4.42
N THR A 119 -16.62 -7.51 -5.46
CA THR A 119 -15.90 -7.10 -6.68
C THR A 119 -14.89 -6.01 -6.36
N ALA A 120 -15.31 -4.98 -5.61
CA ALA A 120 -14.46 -3.88 -5.20
C ALA A 120 -13.24 -4.35 -4.37
N LEU A 121 -13.46 -5.28 -3.43
CA LEU A 121 -12.39 -5.87 -2.62
C LEU A 121 -11.41 -6.71 -3.46
N LEU A 122 -11.92 -7.39 -4.50
CA LEU A 122 -11.10 -8.18 -5.43
C LEU A 122 -10.18 -7.30 -6.28
N GLU A 123 -10.65 -6.14 -6.74
CA GLU A 123 -9.82 -5.13 -7.42
C GLU A 123 -8.69 -4.59 -6.50
N ASN A 124 -8.92 -4.64 -5.19
CA ASN A 124 -8.00 -4.22 -4.14
C ASN A 124 -7.39 -5.39 -3.35
N ALA A 125 -7.20 -6.56 -3.99
CA ALA A 125 -6.74 -7.80 -3.35
C ALA A 125 -5.37 -7.72 -2.64
N ALA A 126 -4.57 -6.67 -2.89
CA ALA A 126 -3.33 -6.42 -2.14
C ALA A 126 -3.59 -6.10 -0.65
N SER A 127 -4.78 -5.59 -0.32
CA SER A 127 -5.21 -5.27 1.05
C SER A 127 -5.98 -6.42 1.70
N PHE A 128 -6.70 -7.23 0.91
CA PHE A 128 -7.68 -8.19 1.44
C PHE A 128 -7.33 -9.64 1.08
N PRO A 129 -7.17 -10.54 2.08
CA PRO A 129 -6.96 -11.96 1.82
C PRO A 129 -8.12 -12.59 1.05
N LYS A 130 -7.85 -13.61 0.22
CA LYS A 130 -8.88 -14.31 -0.57
C LYS A 130 -10.05 -14.84 0.27
N LEU A 131 -9.77 -15.36 1.47
CA LEU A 131 -10.79 -15.84 2.39
C LEU A 131 -11.74 -14.71 2.84
N TYR A 132 -11.19 -13.53 3.13
CA TYR A 132 -11.99 -12.36 3.50
C TYR A 132 -12.95 -11.97 2.39
N ILE A 133 -12.46 -11.91 1.15
CA ILE A 133 -13.28 -11.60 -0.03
C ILE A 133 -14.38 -12.66 -0.22
N GLY A 134 -14.04 -13.94 -0.01
CA GLY A 134 -14.99 -15.04 -0.08
C GLY A 134 -16.13 -14.92 0.93
N LEU A 135 -15.82 -14.53 2.18
CA LEU A 135 -16.82 -14.31 3.22
C LEU A 135 -17.75 -13.13 2.88
N VAL A 136 -17.20 -12.01 2.40
CA VAL A 136 -18.01 -10.86 2.00
C VAL A 136 -18.93 -11.21 0.84
N ARG A 137 -18.44 -11.99 -0.14
CA ARG A 137 -19.25 -12.45 -1.27
C ARG A 137 -20.40 -13.35 -0.82
N ALA A 138 -20.21 -14.18 0.20
CA ALA A 138 -21.24 -15.08 0.71
C ALA A 138 -22.34 -14.35 1.51
N GLY A 139 -22.04 -13.15 2.04
CA GLY A 139 -22.99 -12.33 2.79
C GLY A 139 -23.73 -11.26 1.96
N ALA A 140 -23.40 -11.12 0.67
CA ALA A 140 -24.05 -10.23 -0.28
C ALA A 140 -25.13 -10.98 -1.08
#